data_AF-A0A7X5FBN4-F1
#
_entry.id   AF-A0A7X5FBN4-F1
#
_cell.length_a   1.000
_cell.length_b   1.000
_cell.length_c   1.000
_cell.angle_alpha   90.00
_cell.angle_beta   90.00
_cell.angle_gamma   90.00
#
_symmetry.space_group_name_H-M   'P 1'
#
loop_
_entity.id
_entity.type
_entity.pdbx_description
1 polymer ?
#
loop_
_entity_poly.entity_id
_entity_poly.type
_entity_poly.pdbx_seq_one_letter_code
_entity_poly.pdbx_strand_id
1 'polypeptide(L)'
;MLLIFQNEWWFSVVDVCGALTDSIDSGAYWRKLKQRLNEEGSEVVTFCHGLKLEASDGKKYETDCVNTEGVFRIIQSIPSPKAEPFKRWLAKVGYERVQEIEDPELATKRTRALYKAKGYPDSWIEKRMRGIEIRETLT
;
A
#
# COMPACT_ATOMS: atom_id res chain seq x y z
N MET A 1 7.50 -6.83 9.98
CA MET A 1 6.72 -8.03 10.35
C MET A 1 5.32 -7.91 9.83
N LEU A 2 4.75 -9.01 9.36
CA LEU A 2 3.41 -9.05 8.77
C LEU A 2 2.67 -10.32 9.19
N LEU A 3 1.34 -10.26 9.17
CA LEU A 3 0.46 -11.41 9.42
C LEU A 3 -0.75 -11.37 8.48
N ILE A 4 -1.51 -12.47 8.45
CA ILE A 4 -2.84 -12.50 7.84
C ILE A 4 -3.88 -12.31 8.94
N PHE A 5 -4.71 -11.28 8.82
CA PHE A 5 -5.85 -11.03 9.70
C PHE A 5 -7.05 -10.61 8.85
N GLN A 6 -8.22 -11.18 9.14
CA GLN A 6 -9.44 -10.98 8.32
C GLN A 6 -9.24 -11.23 6.82
N ASN A 7 -8.41 -12.21 6.46
CA ASN A 7 -8.08 -12.57 5.07
C ASN A 7 -7.34 -11.46 4.28
N GLU A 8 -6.74 -10.49 4.98
CA GLU A 8 -5.88 -9.44 4.42
C GLU A 8 -4.48 -9.47 5.05
N TRP A 9 -3.52 -8.84 4.37
CA TRP A 9 -2.18 -8.61 4.94
C TRP A 9 -2.20 -7.42 5.90
N TRP A 10 -1.64 -7.63 7.07
CA TRP A 10 -1.46 -6.62 8.11
C TRP A 10 0.01 -6.45 8.46
N PHE A 11 0.41 -5.22 8.75
CA PHE A 11 1.80 -4.80 8.91
C PHE A 11 1.98 -4.07 10.23
N SER A 12 3.07 -4.36 10.93
CA SER A 12 3.50 -3.59 12.11
C SER A 12 3.81 -2.14 11.71
N VAL A 13 3.13 -1.17 12.34
CA VAL A 13 3.37 0.26 12.10
C VAL A 13 4.77 0.67 12.54
N VAL A 14 5.26 0.06 13.63
CA VAL A 14 6.61 0.30 14.17
C VAL A 14 7.67 -0.10 13.14
N ASP A 15 7.49 -1.25 12.48
CA ASP A 15 8.44 -1.72 11.46
C ASP A 15 8.41 -0.85 10.20
N VAL A 16 7.22 -0.38 9.80
CA VAL A 16 7.07 0.60 8.71
C VAL A 16 7.84 1.89 9.05
N CYS A 17 7.69 2.39 10.28
CA CYS A 17 8.44 3.55 10.75
C CYS A 17 9.96 3.27 10.74
N GLY A 18 10.40 2.09 11.17
CA GLY A 18 11.82 1.72 11.15
C GLY A 18 12.41 1.62 9.75
N ALA A 19 11.65 1.10 8.79
CA ALA A 19 12.08 1.02 7.40
C ALA A 19 12.17 2.40 6.72
N LEU A 20 11.27 3.32 7.08
CA LEU A 20 11.10 4.60 6.39
C LEU A 20 11.66 5.80 7.15
N THR A 21 12.37 5.58 8.25
CA THR A 21 13.02 6.65 9.02
C THR A 21 14.46 6.28 9.36
N ASP A 22 15.21 7.26 9.87
CA ASP A 22 16.53 7.06 10.48
C ASP A 22 16.43 7.00 12.02
N SER A 23 15.22 6.79 12.56
CA SER A 23 15.04 6.76 14.01
C SER A 23 15.63 5.48 14.60
N ILE A 24 16.51 5.65 15.59
CA ILE A 24 17.11 4.54 16.36
C ILE A 24 16.03 3.76 17.10
N ASP A 25 14.98 4.43 17.59
CA ASP A 25 13.83 3.82 18.24
C ASP A 25 12.55 4.14 17.46
N SER A 26 12.19 3.21 16.57
CA SER A 26 10.99 3.32 15.74
C SER A 26 9.69 3.29 16.56
N GLY A 27 9.71 2.68 17.75
CA GLY A 27 8.56 2.65 18.65
C GLY A 27 8.32 4.02 19.30
N ALA A 28 9.38 4.67 19.77
CA ALA A 28 9.31 6.04 20.25
C ALA A 28 8.91 7.02 19.13
N TYR A 29 9.44 6.82 17.92
CA TYR A 29 9.02 7.58 16.75
C TYR A 29 7.52 7.45 16.49
N TRP A 30 7.00 6.22 16.45
CA TRP A 30 5.57 5.98 16.24
C TRP A 30 4.71 6.64 17.31
N ARG A 31 5.06 6.54 18.60
CA ARG A 31 4.32 7.22 19.69
C ARG A 31 4.22 8.73 19.47
N LYS A 32 5.32 9.37 19.06
CA LYS A 32 5.35 10.81 18.78
C LYS A 32 4.57 11.18 17.52
N LEU A 33 4.65 10.37 16.47
CA LEU A 33 3.85 10.56 15.26
C LEU A 33 2.35 10.41 15.55
N LYS A 34 1.96 9.37 16.28
CA LYS A 34 0.60 9.11 16.76
C LYS A 34 0.04 10.28 17.55
N GLN A 35 0.84 10.86 18.46
CA GLN A 35 0.46 12.06 19.20
C GLN A 35 0.14 13.24 18.27
N ARG A 36 1.06 13.58 17.35
CA ARG A 36 0.85 14.68 16.39
C ARG A 36 -0.38 14.47 15.52
N LEU A 37 -0.58 13.25 15.03
CA LEU A 37 -1.75 12.91 14.22
C LEU A 37 -3.05 13.09 15.00
N ASN A 38 -3.09 12.71 16.28
CA ASN A 38 -4.25 12.93 17.12
C ASN A 38 -4.50 14.42 17.38
N GLU A 39 -3.44 15.21 17.61
CA GLU A 39 -3.53 16.67 17.80
C GLU A 39 -4.05 17.38 16.53
N GLU A 40 -3.72 16.88 15.35
CA GLU A 40 -4.21 17.35 14.05
C GLU A 40 -5.64 16.86 13.72
N GLY A 41 -6.25 16.03 14.57
CA GLY A 41 -7.56 15.44 14.32
C GLY A 41 -7.56 14.35 13.23
N SER A 42 -6.40 13.75 12.96
CA SER A 42 -6.25 12.71 11.95
C SER A 42 -6.81 11.38 12.40
N GLU A 43 -7.70 10.80 11.59
CA GLU A 43 -8.24 9.45 11.81
C GLU A 43 -7.25 8.34 11.43
N VAL A 44 -6.03 8.65 10.96
CA VAL A 44 -5.06 7.62 10.55
C VAL A 44 -4.76 6.62 11.68
N VAL A 45 -4.84 7.08 12.92
CA VAL A 45 -4.61 6.29 14.12
C VAL A 45 -5.77 5.34 14.44
N THR A 46 -7.00 5.65 14.01
CA THR A 46 -8.19 4.82 14.30
C THR A 46 -8.20 3.53 13.47
N PHE A 47 -7.49 3.50 12.34
CA PHE A 47 -7.30 2.30 11.52
C PHE A 47 -6.29 1.30 12.10
N CYS A 48 -5.59 1.66 13.19
CA CYS A 48 -4.62 0.78 13.82
C CYS A 48 -5.31 -0.22 14.75
N HIS A 49 -4.91 -1.49 14.65
CA HIS A 49 -5.36 -2.55 15.54
C HIS A 49 -4.18 -3.13 16.32
N GLY A 50 -4.34 -3.27 17.64
CA GLY A 50 -3.37 -3.96 18.50
C GLY A 50 -3.39 -5.46 18.22
N LEU A 51 -2.45 -5.94 17.40
CA LEU A 51 -2.33 -7.36 17.06
C LEU A 51 -1.07 -7.94 17.70
N LYS A 52 -1.14 -9.22 18.08
CA LYS A 52 -0.01 -9.95 18.65
C LYS A 52 0.87 -10.51 17.54
N LEU A 53 2.06 -9.95 17.42
CA LEU A 53 3.08 -10.32 16.44
C LEU A 53 4.26 -11.00 17.12
N GLU A 54 4.81 -12.04 16.48
CA GLU A 54 5.92 -12.83 17.00
C GLU A 54 7.28 -12.16 16.71
N ALA A 55 7.94 -11.64 17.73
CA ALA A 55 9.24 -10.98 17.62
C ALA A 55 10.38 -11.97 17.34
N SER A 56 11.56 -11.42 17.04
CA SER A 56 12.78 -12.20 16.73
C SER A 56 13.25 -13.11 17.87
N ASP A 57 12.78 -12.87 19.10
CA ASP A 57 13.03 -13.70 20.28
C ASP A 57 11.99 -14.82 20.46
N GLY A 58 11.06 -14.99 19.50
CA GLY A 58 9.99 -15.99 19.52
C GLY A 58 8.82 -15.64 20.44
N LYS A 59 8.84 -14.47 21.10
CA LYS A 59 7.74 -14.02 21.97
C LYS A 59 6.74 -13.19 21.18
N LYS A 60 5.46 -13.29 21.54
CA LYS A 60 4.40 -12.50 20.93
C LYS A 60 4.18 -11.21 21.70
N TYR A 61 4.33 -10.08 21.01
CA TYR A 61 4.10 -8.75 21.55
C TYR A 61 2.93 -8.08 20.83
N GLU A 62 2.13 -7.32 21.58
CA GLU A 62 1.09 -6.50 21.01
C GLU A 62 1.70 -5.24 20.40
N THR A 63 1.34 -4.96 19.15
CA THR A 63 1.77 -3.76 18.44
C THR A 63 0.68 -3.25 17.52
N ASP A 64 0.66 -1.94 17.31
CA ASP A 64 -0.23 -1.31 16.35
C ASP A 64 0.08 -1.86 14.95
N CYS A 65 -0.94 -2.46 14.34
CA CYS A 65 -0.89 -3.02 12.99
C CYS A 65 -1.94 -2.36 12.11
N VAL A 66 -1.65 -2.27 10.81
CA VAL A 66 -2.56 -1.72 9.80
C VAL A 66 -2.56 -2.61 8.56
N ASN A 67 -3.68 -2.62 7.83
CA ASN A 67 -3.72 -3.25 6.51
C ASN A 67 -2.97 -2.39 5.45
N THR A 68 -2.93 -2.85 4.21
CA THR A 68 -2.21 -2.16 3.12
C THR A 68 -2.62 -0.70 2.93
N GLU A 69 -3.92 -0.40 2.99
CA GLU A 69 -4.41 0.99 2.86
C GLU A 69 -3.93 1.84 4.03
N GLY A 70 -4.04 1.32 5.26
CA GLY A 70 -3.54 1.98 6.45
C GLY A 70 -2.03 2.24 6.39
N VAL A 71 -1.23 1.33 5.83
CA VAL A 71 0.20 1.58 5.57
C VAL A 71 0.38 2.79 4.66
N PHE A 72 -0.34 2.87 3.54
CA PHE A 72 -0.21 4.01 2.62
C PHE A 72 -0.57 5.33 3.30
N ARG A 73 -1.61 5.34 4.15
CA ARG A 73 -2.00 6.50 4.95
C ARG A 73 -0.91 6.93 5.94
N ILE A 74 -0.34 5.98 6.68
CA ILE A 74 0.75 6.23 7.63
C ILE A 74 1.96 6.83 6.91
N ILE A 75 2.34 6.28 5.75
CA ILE A 75 3.51 6.74 4.99
C ILE A 75 3.40 8.21 4.62
N GLN A 76 2.22 8.70 4.24
CA GLN A 76 2.01 10.12 3.93
C GLN A 76 2.39 11.03 5.09
N SER A 77 2.16 10.58 6.32
CA SER A 77 2.43 11.32 7.55
C SER A 77 3.87 11.24 8.06
N ILE A 78 4.76 10.45 7.44
CA ILE A 78 6.16 10.32 7.86
C ILE A 78 7.00 11.44 7.22
N PRO A 79 7.51 12.44 7.97
CA PRO A 79 8.40 13.49 7.44
C PRO A 79 9.86 13.02 7.36
N SER A 80 10.13 12.02 6.52
CA SER A 80 11.48 11.43 6.35
C SER A 80 11.88 11.41 4.87
N PRO A 81 13.13 11.76 4.53
CA PRO A 81 13.66 11.59 3.17
C PRO A 81 13.56 10.15 2.66
N LYS A 82 13.62 9.14 3.55
CA LYS A 82 13.43 7.72 3.16
C LYS A 82 12.01 7.39 2.72
N ALA A 83 11.01 8.14 3.20
CA ALA A 83 9.63 7.97 2.79
C ALA A 83 9.35 8.63 1.42
N GLU A 84 10.17 9.61 1.01
CA GLU A 84 9.94 10.42 -0.19
C GLU A 84 9.86 9.60 -1.50
N PRO A 85 10.74 8.63 -1.78
CA PRO A 85 10.59 7.78 -2.97
C PRO A 85 9.23 7.06 -3.01
N PHE A 86 8.75 6.62 -1.85
CA PHE A 86 7.46 5.94 -1.74
C PHE A 86 6.29 6.90 -1.94
N LYS A 87 6.36 8.11 -1.36
CA LYS A 87 5.35 9.15 -1.57
C LYS A 87 5.25 9.57 -3.03
N ARG A 88 6.38 9.74 -3.71
CA ARG A 88 6.42 10.02 -5.16
C ARG A 88 5.82 8.89 -5.98
N TRP A 89 6.11 7.66 -5.61
CA TRP A 89 5.51 6.50 -6.26
C TRP A 89 3.99 6.49 -6.07
N LEU A 90 3.48 6.71 -4.85
CA LEU A 90 2.03 6.81 -4.59
C LEU A 90 1.39 7.96 -5.38
N ALA A 91 2.03 9.13 -5.44
CA ALA A 91 1.55 10.27 -6.22
C ALA A 91 1.49 9.95 -7.72
N LYS A 92 2.52 9.27 -8.25
CA LYS A 92 2.55 8.82 -9.64
C LYS A 92 1.42 7.84 -9.94
N VAL A 93 1.24 6.82 -9.11
CA VAL A 93 0.16 5.82 -9.28
C VAL A 93 -1.22 6.48 -9.20
N GLY A 94 -1.41 7.42 -8.27
CA GLY A 94 -2.65 8.18 -8.16
C GLY A 94 -2.92 9.03 -9.40
N TYR A 95 -1.89 9.71 -9.93
CA TYR A 95 -2.00 10.50 -11.15
C TYR A 95 -2.32 9.64 -12.38
N GLU A 96 -1.61 8.53 -12.58
CA GLU A 96 -1.89 7.57 -13.65
C GLU A 96 -3.35 7.08 -13.58
N ARG A 97 -3.88 6.85 -12.38
CA ARG A 97 -5.27 6.42 -12.18
C ARG A 97 -6.28 7.49 -12.59
N VAL A 98 -5.98 8.77 -12.34
CA VAL A 98 -6.82 9.89 -12.81
C VAL A 98 -6.79 9.97 -14.33
N GLN A 99 -5.60 9.86 -14.94
CA GLN A 99 -5.48 9.86 -16.40
C GLN A 99 -6.23 8.70 -17.07
N GLU A 100 -6.21 7.50 -16.48
CA GLU A 100 -6.98 6.35 -16.97
C GLU A 100 -8.49 6.55 -16.91
N ILE A 101 -8.99 7.39 -15.98
CA ILE A 101 -10.41 7.73 -15.90
C ILE A 101 -10.79 8.71 -17.01
N GLU A 102 -9.89 9.64 -17.36
CA GLU A 102 -10.07 10.60 -18.45
C GLU A 102 -9.92 9.96 -19.84
N ASP A 103 -8.94 9.07 -20.00
CA ASP A 103 -8.69 8.29 -21.22
C ASP A 103 -8.65 6.77 -20.91
N PRO A 104 -9.80 6.07 -21.01
CA PRO A 104 -9.88 4.63 -20.78
C PRO A 104 -8.96 3.78 -21.67
N GLU A 105 -8.48 4.28 -22.82
CA GLU A 105 -7.52 3.53 -23.63
C GLU A 105 -6.18 3.34 -22.92
N LEU A 106 -5.79 4.25 -22.03
CA LEU A 106 -4.58 4.13 -21.23
C LEU A 106 -4.64 2.91 -20.29
N ALA A 107 -5.81 2.62 -19.72
CA ALA A 107 -6.02 1.45 -18.87
C ALA A 107 -5.84 0.14 -19.68
N THR A 108 -6.31 0.13 -20.92
CA THR A 108 -6.16 -1.00 -21.86
C THR A 108 -4.68 -1.23 -22.22
N LYS A 109 -3.95 -0.15 -22.52
CA LYS A 109 -2.50 -0.19 -22.81
C LYS A 109 -1.70 -0.68 -21.59
N ARG A 110 -2.01 -0.17 -20.40
CA ARG A 110 -1.40 -0.62 -19.13
C ARG A 110 -1.65 -2.09 -18.86
N THR A 111 -2.87 -2.57 -19.11
CA THR A 111 -3.24 -3.98 -18.92
C THR A 111 -2.42 -4.89 -19.85
N ARG A 112 -2.28 -4.53 -21.12
CA ARG A 112 -1.41 -5.25 -22.07
C ARG A 112 0.05 -5.28 -21.58
N ALA A 113 0.57 -4.13 -21.15
CA ALA A 113 1.93 -4.03 -20.62
C ALA A 113 2.15 -4.88 -19.36
N LEU A 114 1.18 -4.92 -18.45
CA LEU A 114 1.22 -5.73 -17.23
C LEU A 114 1.28 -7.22 -17.55
N TYR A 115 0.45 -7.71 -18.48
CA TYR A 115 0.51 -9.12 -18.88
C TYR A 115 1.84 -9.48 -19.54
N LYS A 116 2.38 -8.58 -20.38
CA LYS A 116 3.70 -8.78 -20.98
C LYS A 116 4.80 -8.85 -19.91
N ALA A 117 4.76 -7.95 -18.92
CA ALA A 117 5.70 -7.95 -17.79
C ALA A 117 5.59 -9.21 -16.91
N LYS A 118 4.39 -9.82 -16.82
CA LYS A 118 4.16 -11.11 -16.16
C LYS A 118 4.61 -12.32 -16.99
N GLY A 119 5.09 -12.11 -18.22
CA GLY A 119 5.61 -13.18 -19.09
C GLY A 119 4.56 -13.90 -19.92
N TYR A 120 3.34 -13.34 -20.06
CA TYR A 120 2.33 -13.94 -20.94
C TYR A 120 2.69 -13.71 -22.42
N PRO A 121 2.45 -14.69 -23.31
CA PRO A 121 2.74 -14.54 -24.74
C PRO A 121 1.74 -13.59 -25.41
N ASP A 122 2.22 -12.81 -26.39
CA ASP A 122 1.43 -11.76 -27.05
C ASP A 122 0.09 -12.30 -27.64
N SER A 123 0.11 -13.52 -28.21
CA SER A 123 -1.10 -14.18 -28.74
C SER A 123 -2.17 -14.47 -27.67
N TRP A 124 -1.75 -14.82 -26.45
CA TRP A 124 -2.66 -15.00 -25.32
C TRP A 124 -3.23 -13.66 -24.85
N ILE A 125 -2.38 -12.62 -24.81
CA ILE A 125 -2.78 -11.28 -24.41
C ILE A 125 -3.83 -10.73 -25.38
N GLU A 126 -3.62 -10.84 -26.69
CA GLU A 126 -4.57 -10.38 -27.70
C GLU A 126 -5.93 -11.10 -27.60
N LYS A 127 -5.90 -12.43 -27.43
CA LYS A 127 -7.12 -13.21 -27.21
C LYS A 127 -7.86 -12.79 -25.93
N ARG A 128 -7.11 -12.50 -24.86
CA ARG A 128 -7.66 -12.03 -23.57
C ARG A 128 -8.33 -10.67 -23.72
N MET A 129 -7.68 -9.73 -24.43
CA MET A 129 -8.21 -8.37 -24.64
C MET A 129 -9.48 -8.40 -25.51
N ARG A 130 -9.50 -9.17 -26.61
CA ARG A 130 -10.72 -9.33 -27.45
C ARG A 130 -11.88 -9.98 -26.69
N GLY A 131 -11.60 -10.91 -25.79
CA GLY A 131 -12.64 -11.56 -24.99
C GLY A 131 -13.34 -10.64 -23.98
N ILE A 132 -12.71 -9.52 -23.61
CA ILE A 132 -13.30 -8.49 -22.74
C ILE A 132 -14.27 -7.63 -23.56
N GLU A 133 -13.86 -7.19 -24.74
CA GLU A 133 -14.66 -6.38 -25.68
C GLU A 133 -16.01 -7.06 -26.04
N ILE A 134 -15.98 -8.37 -26.31
CA ILE A 134 -17.20 -9.14 -26.66
C ILE A 134 -18.21 -9.21 -25.50
N ARG A 135 -17.73 -9.25 -24.24
CA ARG A 135 -18.62 -9.31 -23.06
C ARG A 135 -19.27 -7.96 -22.77
N GLU A 136 -18.57 -6.85 -22.98
CA GLU A 136 -19.14 -5.51 -22.80
C GLU A 136 -20.23 -5.19 -23.84
N THR A 137 -20.14 -5.72 -25.07
CA THR A 137 -21.17 -5.51 -26.10
C THR A 137 -22.45 -6.37 -25.94
N LEU A 138 -22.44 -7.37 -25.05
CA LEU A 138 -23.56 -8.29 -24.83
C LEU A 138 -24.32 -8.03 -23.51
N THR A 139 -24.01 -6.94 -22.82
CA THR A 139 -24.65 -6.49 -21.57
C THR A 139 -25.15 -5.07 -21.74
#